data_AF-A0A4S2G6M5-F1
#
_entry.id   AF-A0A4S2G6M5-F1
#
_cell.length_a   1.000
_cell.length_b   1.000
_cell.length_c   1.000
_cell.angle_alpha   90.00
_cell.angle_beta   90.00
_cell.angle_gamma   90.00
#
_symmetry.space_group_name_H-M   'P 1'
#
loop_
_entity.id
_entity.type
_entity.pdbx_description
1 polymer ?
#
loop_
_entity_poly.entity_id
_entity_poly.type
_entity_poly.pdbx_seq_one_letter_code
_entity_poly.pdbx_strand_id
1 'polypeptide(L)'
;MKICDMRQVLKEFLYVRPDLKTIGNIENGNHGFAIALLDGRYLKITNDSSEFSVCKTFVGKKNKFLCDVFELGNFYSQSQSRNYYWIVLEHLYKSEKQLWLNIAFKDFRHAWFSLFPSGINDYITWSDLWNIYKRQEHTKILRTRQLLYDYISNINDELPPFEMLSLNEINIRRERALFFFDFISKAYEELFISCPYGRIDLNEGNFMFNFEGEIKVLDMQTESE
;
A
#
# COMPACT_ATOMS: atom_id res chain seq x y z
N MET A 1 -15.39 -19.81 -18.23
CA MET A 1 -14.94 -19.00 -17.08
C MET A 1 -16.18 -18.45 -16.38
N LYS A 2 -16.56 -18.97 -15.21
CA LYS A 2 -17.73 -18.44 -14.47
C LYS A 2 -17.32 -17.08 -13.90
N ILE A 3 -18.09 -16.04 -14.20
CA ILE A 3 -17.95 -14.73 -13.55
C ILE A 3 -18.24 -14.96 -12.06
N CYS A 4 -17.29 -14.62 -11.20
CA CYS A 4 -17.48 -14.66 -9.75
C CYS A 4 -18.53 -13.61 -9.38
N ASP A 5 -19.69 -14.03 -8.88
CA ASP A 5 -20.72 -13.11 -8.40
C ASP A 5 -20.38 -12.67 -6.96
N MET A 6 -19.57 -11.62 -6.85
CA MET A 6 -19.15 -11.06 -5.56
C MET A 6 -20.34 -10.59 -4.70
N ARG A 7 -21.50 -10.29 -5.30
CA ARG A 7 -22.71 -9.94 -4.54
C ARG A 7 -23.26 -11.16 -3.79
N GLN A 8 -23.17 -12.34 -4.39
CA GLN A 8 -23.58 -13.57 -3.72
C GLN A 8 -22.63 -13.95 -2.58
N VAL A 9 -21.32 -13.79 -2.79
CA VAL A 9 -20.29 -13.98 -1.74
C VAL A 9 -20.55 -13.02 -0.57
N LEU A 10 -20.84 -11.75 -0.85
CA LEU A 10 -21.19 -10.77 0.19
C LEU A 10 -22.46 -11.15 0.95
N LYS A 11 -23.51 -11.62 0.27
CA LYS A 11 -24.74 -12.09 0.94
C LYS A 11 -24.47 -13.26 1.88
N GLU A 12 -23.67 -14.23 1.45
CA GLU A 12 -23.25 -15.36 2.28
C GLU A 12 -22.44 -14.90 3.50
N PHE A 13 -21.53 -13.94 3.30
CA PHE A 13 -20.78 -13.34 4.40
C PHE A 13 -21.69 -12.65 5.43
N LEU A 14 -22.64 -11.82 4.97
CA LEU A 14 -23.55 -11.09 5.86
C LEU A 14 -24.50 -12.03 6.64
N TYR A 15 -24.71 -13.26 6.17
CA TYR A 15 -25.39 -14.28 6.98
C TYR A 15 -24.52 -14.77 8.16
N VAL A 16 -23.20 -14.86 7.96
CA VAL A 16 -22.23 -15.24 9.01
C VAL A 16 -21.95 -14.07 9.96
N ARG A 17 -21.94 -12.83 9.45
CA ARG A 17 -21.69 -11.58 10.19
C ARG A 17 -22.87 -10.60 10.04
N PRO A 18 -24.06 -10.93 10.60
CA PRO A 18 -25.24 -10.09 10.48
C PRO A 18 -25.14 -8.77 11.26
N ASP A 19 -24.16 -8.66 12.16
CA ASP A 19 -23.84 -7.45 12.90
C ASP A 19 -23.20 -6.37 12.02
N LEU A 20 -22.51 -6.76 10.94
CA LEU A 20 -21.91 -5.83 10.00
C LEU A 20 -22.94 -5.38 8.97
N LYS A 21 -22.98 -4.06 8.73
CA LYS A 21 -23.86 -3.45 7.73
C LYS A 21 -23.03 -2.69 6.72
N THR A 22 -23.24 -2.97 5.44
CA THR A 22 -22.49 -2.35 4.35
C THR A 22 -23.22 -1.15 3.76
N ILE A 23 -22.46 -0.26 3.12
CA ILE A 23 -22.96 0.89 2.36
C ILE A 23 -22.15 1.07 1.09
N GLY A 24 -22.82 1.48 0.02
CA GLY A 24 -22.18 1.83 -1.23
C GLY A 24 -21.93 0.65 -2.17
N ASN A 25 -21.02 0.87 -3.11
CA ASN A 25 -20.71 -0.07 -4.18
C ASN A 25 -19.56 -0.99 -3.78
N ILE A 26 -19.58 -2.20 -4.34
CA ILE A 26 -18.48 -3.15 -4.24
C ILE A 26 -17.33 -2.68 -5.14
N GLU A 27 -16.16 -2.51 -4.55
CA GLU A 27 -14.90 -2.27 -5.27
C GLU A 27 -14.20 -3.61 -5.50
N ASN A 28 -14.04 -4.01 -6.76
CA ASN A 28 -13.39 -5.29 -7.08
C ASN A 28 -11.87 -5.13 -7.15
N GLY A 29 -11.14 -6.08 -6.56
CA GLY A 29 -9.70 -6.24 -6.70
C GLY A 29 -9.34 -7.58 -7.34
N ASN A 30 -8.05 -7.83 -7.52
CA ASN A 30 -7.56 -9.05 -8.18
C ASN A 30 -7.91 -10.33 -7.39
N HIS A 31 -7.89 -10.25 -6.07
CA HIS A 31 -8.07 -11.38 -5.15
C HIS A 31 -9.37 -11.31 -4.34
N GLY A 32 -10.27 -10.38 -4.68
CA GLY A 32 -11.48 -10.20 -3.89
C GLY A 32 -12.18 -8.89 -4.15
N PHE A 33 -12.82 -8.36 -3.11
CA PHE A 33 -13.50 -7.09 -3.18
C PHE A 33 -13.50 -6.38 -1.85
N ALA A 34 -13.79 -5.09 -1.88
CA ALA A 34 -13.94 -4.27 -0.70
C ALA A 34 -15.24 -3.44 -0.75
N ILE A 35 -15.73 -3.06 0.42
CA ILE A 35 -16.97 -2.29 0.58
C ILE A 35 -16.95 -1.52 1.89
N ALA A 36 -17.52 -0.31 1.90
CA ALA A 36 -17.65 0.47 3.11
C ALA A 36 -18.69 -0.12 4.06
N LEU A 37 -18.45 0.03 5.36
CA LEU A 37 -19.38 -0.29 6.43
C LEU A 37 -20.12 0.97 6.90
N LEU A 38 -21.34 0.81 7.42
CA LEU A 38 -22.17 1.93 7.89
C LEU A 38 -21.55 2.70 9.06
N ASP A 39 -20.68 2.07 9.83
CA ASP A 39 -19.97 2.69 10.96
C ASP A 39 -18.69 3.42 10.54
N GLY A 40 -18.45 3.56 9.23
CA GLY A 40 -17.31 4.28 8.69
C GLY A 40 -16.03 3.46 8.59
N ARG A 41 -16.05 2.15 8.89
CA ARG A 41 -14.94 1.22 8.63
C ARG A 41 -15.01 0.64 7.21
N TYR A 42 -13.98 -0.10 6.81
CA TYR A 42 -13.92 -0.74 5.49
C TYR A 42 -13.85 -2.26 5.62
N LEU A 43 -14.63 -2.99 4.84
CA LEU A 43 -14.61 -4.45 4.79
C LEU A 43 -13.91 -4.89 3.51
N LYS A 44 -12.84 -5.67 3.65
CA LYS A 44 -12.20 -6.39 2.55
C LYS A 44 -12.52 -7.87 2.65
N ILE A 45 -13.00 -8.47 1.58
CA ILE A 45 -13.16 -9.92 1.42
C ILE A 45 -12.17 -10.38 0.36
N THR A 46 -11.26 -11.27 0.72
CA THR A 46 -10.13 -11.68 -0.13
C THR A 46 -9.92 -13.19 -0.08
N ASN A 47 -9.36 -13.78 -1.12
CA ASN A 47 -8.83 -15.15 -1.07
C ASN A 47 -7.30 -15.18 -0.92
N ASP A 48 -6.67 -14.02 -0.74
CA ASP A 48 -5.24 -13.87 -0.49
C ASP A 48 -4.92 -14.26 0.97
N SER A 49 -4.27 -15.41 1.16
CA SER A 49 -3.83 -15.88 2.48
C SER A 49 -2.62 -15.11 3.01
N SER A 50 -1.81 -14.54 2.12
CA SER A 50 -0.61 -13.78 2.44
C SER A 50 -0.97 -12.46 3.11
N GLU A 51 -1.93 -11.73 2.54
CA GLU A 51 -2.50 -10.54 3.15
C GLU A 51 -3.14 -10.86 4.52
N PHE A 52 -4.00 -11.88 4.56
CA PHE A 52 -4.67 -12.28 5.79
C PHE A 52 -3.67 -12.60 6.92
N SER A 53 -2.58 -13.30 6.59
CA SER A 53 -1.52 -13.65 7.55
C SER A 53 -0.87 -12.41 8.17
N VAL A 54 -0.56 -11.41 7.35
CA VAL A 54 0.02 -10.15 7.83
C VAL A 54 -0.99 -9.37 8.68
N CYS A 55 -2.21 -9.17 8.19
CA CYS A 55 -3.27 -8.45 8.93
C CYS A 55 -3.56 -9.07 10.30
N LYS A 56 -3.44 -10.40 10.44
CA LYS A 56 -3.58 -11.10 11.73
C LYS A 56 -2.65 -10.58 12.81
N THR A 57 -1.47 -10.10 12.45
CA THR A 57 -0.49 -9.54 13.41
C THR A 57 -0.86 -8.14 13.91
N PHE A 58 -1.79 -7.45 13.25
CA PHE A 58 -2.18 -6.07 13.51
C PHE A 58 -3.55 -5.91 14.18
N VAL A 59 -4.30 -7.00 14.39
CA VAL A 59 -5.65 -6.95 14.97
C VAL A 59 -5.65 -6.23 16.31
N GLY A 60 -6.49 -5.18 16.41
CA GLY A 60 -6.67 -4.40 17.63
C GLY A 60 -5.53 -3.43 17.95
N LYS A 61 -4.51 -3.32 17.08
CA LYS A 61 -3.44 -2.34 17.22
C LYS A 61 -3.80 -1.06 16.47
N LYS A 62 -3.48 0.08 17.07
CA LYS A 62 -3.45 1.37 16.37
C LYS A 62 -2.07 1.55 15.75
N ASN A 63 -2.04 1.83 14.47
CA ASN A 63 -0.85 2.01 13.66
C ASN A 63 -0.84 3.45 13.12
N LYS A 64 0.35 4.04 13.05
CA LYS A 64 0.53 5.42 12.59
C LYS A 64 0.72 5.49 11.07
N PHE A 65 1.39 4.52 10.48
CA PHE A 65 1.77 4.50 9.06
C PHE A 65 1.09 3.36 8.30
N LEU A 66 0.65 2.31 8.99
CA LEU A 66 -0.13 1.20 8.43
C LEU A 66 -1.62 1.39 8.74
N CYS A 67 -2.47 0.80 7.90
CA CYS A 67 -3.91 0.75 8.13
C CYS A 67 -4.24 -0.03 9.41
N ASP A 68 -5.16 0.48 10.22
CA ASP A 68 -5.63 -0.26 11.39
C ASP A 68 -6.47 -1.47 10.98
N VAL A 69 -6.24 -2.59 11.66
CA VAL A 69 -7.03 -3.83 11.50
C VAL A 69 -7.88 -4.02 12.75
N PHE A 70 -9.20 -3.95 12.61
CA PHE A 70 -10.11 -4.07 13.74
C PHE A 70 -10.44 -5.53 14.08
N GLU A 71 -10.77 -6.31 13.05
CA GLU A 71 -11.22 -7.68 13.18
C GLU A 71 -11.03 -8.41 11.86
N LEU A 72 -10.90 -9.74 11.93
CA LEU A 72 -10.77 -10.58 10.75
C LEU A 72 -11.20 -12.02 11.03
N GLY A 73 -11.40 -12.77 9.96
CA GLY A 73 -11.70 -14.20 10.05
C GLY A 73 -11.80 -14.82 8.68
N ASN A 74 -12.40 -16.01 8.62
CA ASN A 74 -12.66 -16.71 7.38
C ASN A 74 -14.10 -17.20 7.34
N PHE A 75 -14.56 -17.53 6.13
CA PHE A 75 -15.82 -18.23 5.91
C PHE A 75 -15.74 -19.02 4.60
N TYR A 76 -16.56 -20.05 4.49
CA TYR A 76 -16.70 -20.82 3.25
C TYR A 76 -17.83 -20.23 2.42
N SER A 77 -17.54 -19.83 1.18
CA SER A 77 -18.57 -19.45 0.22
C SER A 77 -19.10 -20.70 -0.47
N GLN A 78 -20.41 -20.94 -0.33
CA GLN A 78 -21.08 -22.08 -0.98
C GLN A 78 -21.15 -21.86 -2.49
N SER A 79 -21.51 -20.65 -2.93
CA SER A 79 -21.62 -20.31 -4.36
C SER A 79 -20.30 -20.39 -5.12
N GLN A 80 -19.17 -20.12 -4.46
CA GLN A 80 -17.82 -20.23 -5.07
C GLN A 80 -17.07 -21.51 -4.68
N SER A 81 -17.66 -22.31 -3.79
CA SER A 81 -17.12 -23.57 -3.26
C SER A 81 -15.67 -23.46 -2.75
N ARG A 82 -15.35 -22.37 -2.05
CA ARG A 82 -14.00 -22.08 -1.53
C ARG A 82 -14.04 -21.25 -0.25
N ASN A 83 -12.93 -21.25 0.47
CA ASN A 83 -12.74 -20.35 1.61
C ASN A 83 -12.37 -18.93 1.15
N TYR A 84 -12.92 -17.96 1.86
CA TYR A 84 -12.56 -16.55 1.80
C TYR A 84 -12.14 -16.06 3.18
N TYR A 85 -11.30 -15.05 3.19
CA TYR A 85 -10.95 -14.26 4.34
C TYR A 85 -11.73 -12.95 4.32
N TRP A 86 -12.06 -12.44 5.50
CA TRP A 86 -12.63 -11.12 5.67
C TRP A 86 -11.81 -10.33 6.68
N ILE A 87 -11.62 -9.05 6.41
CA ILE A 87 -10.79 -8.13 7.19
C ILE A 87 -11.55 -6.81 7.30
N VAL A 88 -11.77 -6.35 8.53
CA VAL A 88 -12.32 -5.00 8.77
C VAL A 88 -11.18 -4.07 9.11
N LEU A 89 -11.08 -3.01 8.33
CA LEU A 89 -9.97 -2.08 8.26
C LEU A 89 -10.42 -0.65 8.60
N GLU A 90 -9.46 0.20 8.94
CA GLU A 90 -9.61 1.66 8.86
C GLU A 90 -10.07 2.04 7.46
N HIS A 91 -11.02 2.97 7.38
CA HIS A 91 -11.43 3.50 6.10
C HIS A 91 -10.46 4.60 5.67
N LEU A 92 -9.73 4.31 4.60
CA LEU A 92 -8.84 5.25 3.94
C LEU A 92 -9.52 5.77 2.66
N TYR A 93 -9.25 7.01 2.32
CA TYR A 93 -9.83 7.66 1.15
C TYR A 93 -8.79 8.38 0.30
N LYS A 94 -9.12 8.52 -0.98
CA LYS A 94 -8.41 9.39 -1.90
C LYS A 94 -8.86 10.82 -1.68
N SER A 95 -7.96 11.65 -1.17
CA SER A 95 -8.21 13.08 -0.99
C SER A 95 -7.73 13.88 -2.21
N GLU A 96 -7.98 15.19 -2.24
CA GLU A 96 -7.38 16.09 -3.24
C GLU A 96 -5.83 16.06 -3.22
N LYS A 97 -5.25 15.62 -2.09
CA LYS A 97 -3.81 15.42 -1.94
C LYS A 97 -3.29 14.15 -2.62
N GLN A 98 -4.15 13.27 -3.13
CA GLN A 98 -3.75 12.02 -3.77
C GLN A 98 -2.82 12.24 -4.97
N LEU A 99 -3.04 13.30 -5.74
CA LEU A 99 -2.22 13.59 -6.93
C LEU A 99 -0.73 13.73 -6.57
N TRP A 100 -0.40 14.48 -5.52
CA TRP A 100 1.00 14.67 -5.17
C TRP A 100 1.61 13.40 -4.57
N LEU A 101 0.83 12.63 -3.81
CA LEU A 101 1.26 11.35 -3.25
C LEU A 101 1.64 10.37 -4.35
N ASN A 102 0.82 10.32 -5.42
CA ASN A 102 1.07 9.48 -6.58
C ASN A 102 2.32 9.91 -7.36
N ILE A 103 2.56 11.23 -7.50
CA ILE A 103 3.79 11.77 -8.09
C ILE A 103 5.01 11.38 -7.22
N ALA A 104 4.92 11.57 -5.91
CA ALA A 104 5.99 11.23 -4.97
C ALA A 104 6.31 9.73 -5.00
N PHE A 105 5.30 8.86 -5.11
CA PHE A 105 5.50 7.42 -5.29
C PHE A 105 6.22 7.09 -6.61
N LYS A 106 5.87 7.77 -7.72
CA LYS A 106 6.58 7.60 -9.01
C LYS A 106 8.03 8.06 -8.93
N ASP A 107 8.31 9.17 -8.27
CA ASP A 107 9.67 9.67 -8.07
C ASP A 107 10.49 8.72 -7.20
N PHE A 108 9.90 8.24 -6.09
CA PHE A 108 10.50 7.21 -5.24
C PHE A 108 10.82 5.96 -6.04
N ARG A 109 9.87 5.48 -6.84
CA ARG A 109 10.03 4.31 -7.70
C ARG A 109 11.16 4.50 -8.71
N HIS A 110 11.23 5.66 -9.35
CA HIS A 110 12.30 5.98 -10.29
C HIS A 110 13.66 5.93 -9.57
N ALA A 111 13.82 6.66 -8.46
CA ALA A 111 15.07 6.69 -7.70
C ALA A 111 15.48 5.30 -7.18
N TRP A 112 14.51 4.49 -6.76
CA TRP A 112 14.73 3.12 -6.32
C TRP A 112 15.27 2.23 -7.43
N PHE A 113 14.64 2.20 -8.60
CA PHE A 113 15.12 1.36 -9.69
C PHE A 113 16.41 1.90 -10.34
N SER A 114 16.76 3.16 -10.08
CA SER A 114 18.02 3.78 -10.48
C SER A 114 19.17 3.56 -9.48
N LEU A 115 18.98 2.80 -8.38
CA LEU A 115 20.01 2.65 -7.33
C LEU A 115 21.33 2.04 -7.82
N PHE A 116 21.28 1.22 -8.86
CA PHE A 116 22.44 0.51 -9.39
C PHE A 116 22.40 0.48 -10.92
N PRO A 117 23.17 1.33 -11.62
CA PRO A 117 23.58 1.04 -12.98
C PRO A 117 24.74 0.05 -12.92
N SER A 118 24.49 -1.22 -12.55
CA SER A 118 25.50 -2.26 -12.77
C SER A 118 25.42 -2.70 -14.23
N GLY A 119 26.55 -2.65 -14.93
CA GLY A 119 26.66 -2.97 -16.36
C GLY A 119 26.37 -4.43 -16.75
N ILE A 120 25.70 -5.20 -15.88
CA ILE A 120 25.32 -6.60 -16.07
C ILE A 120 23.97 -6.81 -15.37
N ASN A 121 22.87 -6.68 -16.12
CA ASN A 121 21.54 -7.34 -16.00
C ASN A 121 20.83 -7.61 -14.65
N ASP A 122 21.32 -7.17 -13.49
CA ASP A 122 20.64 -7.37 -12.21
C ASP A 122 19.66 -6.23 -11.94
N TYR A 123 18.40 -6.41 -12.35
CA TYR A 123 17.32 -5.48 -12.03
C TYR A 123 16.99 -5.58 -10.54
N ILE A 124 17.06 -4.45 -9.84
CA ILE A 124 16.57 -4.32 -8.47
C ILE A 124 15.06 -4.63 -8.45
N THR A 125 14.60 -5.37 -7.46
CA THR A 125 13.19 -5.74 -7.25
C THR A 125 12.62 -5.07 -5.99
N TRP A 126 11.30 -5.18 -5.76
CA TRP A 126 10.72 -4.77 -4.48
C TRP A 126 11.14 -5.67 -3.31
N SER A 127 11.50 -6.93 -3.56
CA SER A 127 12.06 -7.83 -2.54
C SER A 127 13.44 -7.35 -2.08
N ASP A 128 14.22 -6.72 -2.95
CA ASP A 128 15.48 -6.07 -2.55
C ASP A 128 15.22 -4.87 -1.64
N LEU A 129 14.16 -4.10 -1.88
CA LEU A 129 13.78 -2.97 -1.02
C LEU A 129 13.41 -3.45 0.37
N TRP A 130 12.58 -4.50 0.42
CA TRP A 130 12.22 -5.16 1.66
C TRP A 130 13.46 -5.62 2.43
N ASN A 131 14.40 -6.29 1.77
CA ASN A 131 15.64 -6.77 2.39
C ASN A 131 16.49 -5.63 2.95
N ILE A 132 16.63 -4.53 2.22
CA ILE A 132 17.39 -3.34 2.64
C ILE A 132 16.80 -2.75 3.93
N TYR A 133 15.49 -2.55 3.98
CA TYR A 133 14.85 -2.03 5.19
C TYR A 133 14.90 -3.05 6.32
N LYS A 134 14.69 -4.35 6.02
CA LYS A 134 14.70 -5.42 7.00
C LYS A 134 16.03 -5.55 7.71
N ARG A 135 17.12 -5.45 6.95
CA ARG A 135 18.50 -5.52 7.43
C ARG A 135 19.06 -4.18 7.89
N GLN A 136 18.26 -3.11 7.80
CA GLN A 136 18.66 -1.74 8.13
C GLN A 136 19.96 -1.35 7.42
N GLU A 137 20.05 -1.60 6.10
CA GLU A 137 21.23 -1.27 5.30
C GLU A 137 21.33 0.24 5.06
N HIS A 138 21.66 0.99 6.12
CA HIS A 138 21.62 2.45 6.19
C HIS A 138 22.34 3.13 5.01
N THR A 139 23.50 2.62 4.60
CA THR A 139 24.24 3.18 3.46
C THR A 139 23.43 3.14 2.17
N LYS A 140 22.70 2.04 1.91
CA LYS A 140 21.85 1.93 0.71
C LYS A 140 20.61 2.80 0.83
N ILE A 141 19.97 2.85 2.00
CA ILE A 141 18.82 3.72 2.28
C ILE A 141 19.19 5.19 2.04
N LEU A 142 20.31 5.65 2.60
CA LEU A 142 20.81 7.02 2.40
C LEU A 142 21.17 7.29 0.94
N ARG A 143 21.73 6.30 0.23
CA ARG A 143 22.00 6.42 -1.20
C ARG A 143 20.71 6.59 -2.01
N THR A 144 19.65 5.84 -1.71
CA THR A 144 18.33 6.03 -2.35
C THR A 144 17.78 7.42 -2.13
N ARG A 145 17.86 7.93 -0.90
CA ARG A 145 17.43 9.28 -0.58
C ARG A 145 18.20 10.33 -1.39
N GLN A 146 19.52 10.17 -1.51
CA GLN A 146 20.34 11.09 -2.30
C GLN A 146 20.00 11.03 -3.79
N LEU A 147 19.82 9.83 -4.35
CA LEU A 147 19.43 9.67 -5.75
C LEU A 147 18.06 10.29 -6.04
N LEU A 148 17.11 10.17 -5.11
CA LEU A 148 15.81 10.83 -5.22
C LEU A 148 15.95 12.36 -5.23
N TYR A 149 16.79 12.89 -4.34
CA TYR A 149 17.09 14.32 -4.30
C TYR A 149 17.70 14.80 -5.62
N ASP A 150 18.70 14.09 -6.12
CA ASP A 150 19.45 14.43 -7.34
C ASP A 150 18.55 14.34 -8.58
N TYR A 151 17.75 13.27 -8.69
CA TYR A 151 16.78 13.07 -9.77
C TYR A 151 15.82 14.26 -9.87
N ILE A 152 15.17 14.62 -8.77
CA ILE A 152 14.18 15.71 -8.78
C ILE A 152 14.85 17.06 -9.04
N SER A 153 16.04 17.28 -8.48
CA SER A 153 16.77 18.54 -8.65
C SER A 153 17.17 18.79 -10.12
N ASN A 154 17.31 17.73 -10.92
CA ASN A 154 17.68 17.80 -12.34
C ASN A 154 16.55 17.31 -13.26
N ILE A 155 15.30 17.25 -12.78
CA ILE A 155 14.20 16.64 -13.52
C ILE A 155 13.93 17.31 -14.89
N ASN A 156 14.24 18.59 -15.02
CA ASN A 156 14.11 19.32 -16.29
C ASN A 156 15.11 18.86 -17.36
N ASP A 157 16.20 18.17 -16.99
CA ASP A 157 17.13 17.58 -17.95
C ASP A 157 16.49 16.39 -18.69
N GLU A 158 15.47 15.77 -18.09
CA GLU A 158 14.73 14.62 -18.64
C GLU A 158 13.38 15.01 -19.26
N LEU A 159 12.83 16.19 -18.91
CA LEU A 159 11.52 16.63 -19.37
C LEU A 159 11.59 17.39 -20.71
N PRO A 160 10.58 17.24 -21.59
CA PRO A 160 10.48 18.08 -22.77
C PRO A 160 10.27 19.55 -22.39
N PRO A 161 10.69 20.52 -23.23
CA PRO A 161 10.66 21.95 -22.87
C PRO A 161 9.31 22.51 -22.40
N PHE A 162 8.19 21.94 -22.86
CA PHE A 162 6.83 22.38 -22.50
C PHE A 162 6.31 21.76 -21.19
N GLU A 163 7.04 20.81 -20.60
CA GLU A 163 6.74 20.19 -19.30
C GLU A 163 7.73 20.63 -18.20
N MET A 164 8.71 21.48 -18.55
CA MET A 164 9.71 21.96 -17.61
C MET A 164 9.05 22.67 -16.42
N LEU A 165 9.50 22.29 -15.23
CA LEU A 165 9.03 22.83 -13.97
C LEU A 165 9.84 24.08 -13.61
N SER A 166 9.19 25.06 -12.99
CA SER A 166 9.89 26.16 -12.33
C SER A 166 10.71 25.66 -11.13
N LEU A 167 11.70 26.44 -10.70
CA LEU A 167 12.51 26.10 -9.52
C LEU A 167 11.65 25.91 -8.25
N ASN A 168 10.56 26.68 -8.11
CA ASN A 168 9.65 26.54 -6.98
C ASN A 168 8.88 25.20 -7.03
N GLU A 169 8.42 24.79 -8.21
CA GLU A 169 7.74 23.50 -8.40
C GLU A 169 8.69 22.32 -8.15
N ILE A 170 9.95 22.42 -8.58
CA ILE A 170 10.99 21.44 -8.28
C ILE A 170 11.20 21.31 -6.77
N ASN A 171 11.32 22.44 -6.05
CA ASN A 171 11.48 22.44 -4.60
C ASN A 171 10.30 21.76 -3.89
N ILE A 172 9.06 22.10 -4.27
CA ILE A 172 7.84 21.50 -3.69
C ILE A 172 7.78 19.99 -3.98
N ARG A 173 8.07 19.57 -5.22
CA ARG A 173 8.09 18.15 -5.60
C ARG A 173 9.12 17.39 -4.79
N ARG A 174 10.30 17.97 -4.60
CA ARG A 174 11.40 17.39 -3.82
C ARG A 174 11.03 17.22 -2.36
N GLU A 175 10.47 18.23 -1.72
CA GLU A 175 10.01 18.16 -0.32
C GLU A 175 8.99 17.02 -0.13
N ARG A 176 8.02 16.91 -1.04
CA ARG A 176 7.00 15.86 -1.02
C ARG A 176 7.56 14.47 -1.25
N ALA A 177 8.50 14.33 -2.19
CA ALA A 177 9.15 13.05 -2.47
C ALA A 177 10.01 12.58 -1.29
N LEU A 178 10.77 13.48 -0.66
CA LEU A 178 11.55 13.16 0.55
C LEU A 178 10.64 12.84 1.74
N PHE A 179 9.53 13.55 1.88
CA PHE A 179 8.51 13.22 2.88
C PHE A 179 7.98 11.80 2.66
N PHE A 180 7.64 11.43 1.42
CA PHE A 180 7.17 10.10 1.09
C PHE A 180 8.24 9.02 1.33
N PHE A 181 9.49 9.31 1.00
CA PHE A 181 10.62 8.42 1.31
C PHE A 181 10.73 8.14 2.82
N ASP A 182 10.63 9.20 3.65
CA ASP A 182 10.68 9.07 5.11
C ASP A 182 9.47 8.32 5.65
N PHE A 183 8.29 8.52 5.03
CA PHE A 183 7.09 7.76 5.34
C PHE A 183 7.29 6.26 5.08
N ILE A 184 7.83 5.85 3.92
CA ILE A 184 8.10 4.43 3.61
C ILE A 184 9.03 3.80 4.64
N SER A 185 10.10 4.51 5.02
CA SER A 185 11.04 4.02 6.05
C SER A 185 10.33 3.74 7.37
N LYS A 186 9.50 4.68 7.84
CA LYS A 186 8.73 4.55 9.09
C LYS A 186 7.65 3.49 9.01
N ALA A 187 7.01 3.33 7.84
CA ALA A 187 6.03 2.28 7.61
C ALA A 187 6.66 0.88 7.69
N TYR A 188 7.86 0.68 7.13
CA TYR A 188 8.61 -0.57 7.28
C TYR A 188 9.07 -0.81 8.72
N GLU A 189 9.52 0.23 9.44
CA GLU A 189 9.85 0.11 10.86
C GLU A 189 8.64 -0.35 11.68
N GLU A 190 7.48 0.28 11.50
CA GLU A 190 6.23 -0.12 12.15
C GLU A 190 5.79 -1.55 11.77
N LEU A 191 5.92 -1.90 10.48
CA LEU A 191 5.61 -3.22 9.96
C LEU A 191 6.46 -4.29 10.64
N PHE A 192 7.78 -4.10 10.70
CA PHE A 192 8.70 -5.10 11.23
C PHE A 192 8.62 -5.29 12.73
N ILE A 193 8.09 -4.33 13.49
CA ILE A 193 7.80 -4.48 14.91
C ILE A 193 6.72 -5.56 15.13
N SER A 194 5.69 -5.60 14.29
CA SER A 194 4.56 -6.52 14.45
C SER A 194 4.64 -7.76 13.57
N CYS A 195 5.18 -7.63 12.36
CA CYS A 195 5.24 -8.67 11.34
C CYS A 195 6.62 -8.68 10.65
N PRO A 196 7.64 -9.31 11.26
CA PRO A 196 9.00 -9.36 10.72
C PRO A 196 9.13 -9.92 9.30
N TYR A 197 8.17 -10.72 8.85
CA TYR A 197 8.11 -11.37 7.52
C TYR A 197 7.13 -10.69 6.56
N GLY A 198 6.50 -9.59 6.97
CA GLY A 198 5.57 -8.83 6.13
C GLY A 198 6.31 -7.88 5.19
N ARG A 199 5.73 -7.60 4.02
CA ARG A 199 6.14 -6.58 3.06
C ARG A 199 4.96 -5.65 2.76
N ILE A 200 5.27 -4.38 2.49
CA ILE A 200 4.31 -3.44 1.91
C ILE A 200 4.10 -3.82 0.44
N ASP A 201 2.86 -3.91 -0.02
CA ASP A 201 2.57 -4.02 -1.44
C ASP A 201 2.71 -2.64 -2.10
N LEU A 202 3.85 -2.40 -2.75
CA LEU A 202 4.23 -1.09 -3.29
C LEU A 202 3.52 -0.80 -4.62
N ASN A 203 2.26 -0.40 -4.52
CA ASN A 203 1.43 0.05 -5.64
C ASN A 203 0.81 1.42 -5.33
N GLU A 204 0.63 2.27 -6.37
CA GLU A 204 0.06 3.62 -6.25
C GLU A 204 -1.31 3.61 -5.54
N GLY A 205 -2.08 2.53 -5.69
CA GLY A 205 -3.38 2.34 -5.06
C GLY A 205 -3.35 2.03 -3.55
N ASN A 206 -2.18 1.72 -2.98
CA ASN A 206 -2.08 1.25 -1.59
C ASN A 206 -1.64 2.34 -0.62
N PHE A 207 -1.44 3.58 -1.10
CA PHE A 207 -1.14 4.74 -0.26
C PHE A 207 -2.31 5.70 -0.30
N MET A 208 -2.97 5.87 0.85
CA MET A 208 -4.19 6.68 0.97
C MET A 208 -4.16 7.49 2.27
N PHE A 209 -5.19 8.31 2.48
CA PHE A 209 -5.31 9.16 3.66
C PHE A 209 -6.38 8.64 4.62
N ASN A 210 -6.13 8.74 5.92
CA ASN A 210 -7.19 8.63 6.92
C ASN A 210 -7.93 9.97 7.08
N PHE A 211 -8.98 9.98 7.93
CA PHE A 211 -9.81 11.17 8.19
C PHE A 211 -9.07 12.34 8.83
N GLU A 212 -7.90 12.09 9.41
CA GLU A 212 -7.03 13.12 9.98
C GLU A 212 -6.08 13.72 8.92
N GLY A 213 -6.08 13.18 7.70
CA GLY A 213 -5.23 13.62 6.60
C GLY A 213 -3.80 13.06 6.67
N GLU A 214 -3.59 12.00 7.44
CA GLU A 214 -2.33 11.26 7.53
C GLU A 214 -2.24 10.19 6.44
N ILE A 215 -1.05 9.98 5.89
CA ILE A 215 -0.80 8.93 4.88
C ILE A 215 -0.68 7.59 5.58
N LYS A 216 -1.34 6.57 5.03
CA LYS A 216 -1.38 5.20 5.55
C LYS A 216 -1.15 4.20 4.41
N VAL A 217 -0.52 3.07 4.73
CA VAL A 217 -0.40 1.90 3.86
C VAL A 217 -1.64 1.02 4.02
N LEU A 218 -2.36 0.79 2.93
CA LEU A 218 -3.56 -0.05 2.92
C LEU A 218 -3.25 -1.55 2.89
N ASP A 219 -2.34 -1.97 2.00
CA ASP A 219 -2.16 -3.37 1.63
C ASP A 219 -0.75 -3.88 1.93
N MET A 220 -0.68 -5.07 2.54
CA MET A 220 0.54 -5.70 3.02
C MET A 220 0.43 -7.21 2.82
N GLN A 221 1.54 -7.86 2.45
CA GLN A 221 1.60 -9.28 2.12
C GLN A 221 2.81 -9.93 2.79
N THR A 222 2.87 -11.25 2.86
CA THR A 222 4.10 -11.95 3.25
C THR A 222 5.17 -11.84 2.16
N GLU A 223 6.44 -11.94 2.54
CA GLU A 223 7.58 -11.87 1.59
C GLU A 223 7.66 -13.07 0.63
N SER A 224 7.18 -14.24 1.05
CA SER A 224 7.36 -15.52 0.36
C SER A 224 6.42 -15.77 -0.84
N GLU A 225 5.77 -14.73 -1.38
CA GLU A 225 4.94 -14.78 -2.60
C GLU A 225 5.36 -13.73 -3.62
#